data_AF-A0A321LF10-F1
#
_entry.id   AF-A0A321LF10-F1
#
_cell.length_a   1.000
_cell.length_b   1.000
_cell.length_c   1.000
_cell.angle_alpha   90.00
_cell.angle_beta   90.00
_cell.angle_gamma   90.00
#
_symmetry.space_group_name_H-M   'P 1'
#
loop_
_entity.id
_entity.type
_entity.pdbx_description
1 polymer ?
#
loop_
_entity_poly.entity_id
_entity_poly.type
_entity_poly.pdbx_seq_one_letter_code
_entity_poly.pdbx_strand_id
1 'polypeptide(L)'
;MLTIGFGKLSKIGLLAATLSFAAPPQQPANPLVAYYEGSIIQLVPETASGNRAAALGPWNFGERLREPKPLDKRLNLYVVVPGQQYRSPSRPEYDHSLVINSLTHERAREWDIFWCFVLDARVADGLHSEKDLLTAAQQSFQPADLFDIEDIPGRQMLAEKTGIQTLADLGHYRHKDGSLPRVLILPARLAIRATAEPLPSAATFQSIESSAESTPRNW
;
A
#
# COMPACT_ATOMS: atom_id res chain seq x y z
N MET A 1 -28.42 77.74 31.32
CA MET A 1 -29.03 77.32 30.05
C MET A 1 -28.09 76.34 29.38
N LEU A 2 -28.55 75.11 29.15
CA LEU A 2 -27.79 73.98 28.60
C LEU A 2 -27.16 74.28 27.23
N THR A 3 -25.97 73.76 26.95
CA THR A 3 -25.65 73.16 25.64
C THR A 3 -24.61 72.06 25.86
N ILE A 4 -24.95 70.84 25.45
CA ILE A 4 -24.16 69.61 25.52
C ILE A 4 -23.38 69.50 24.20
N GLY A 5 -22.05 69.39 24.28
CA GLY A 5 -21.18 69.13 23.13
C GLY A 5 -20.69 67.68 23.11
N PHE A 6 -21.24 66.88 22.21
CA PHE A 6 -20.74 65.53 21.86
C PHE A 6 -19.57 65.65 20.86
N GLY A 7 -18.41 65.08 21.20
CA GLY A 7 -17.26 64.94 20.31
C GLY A 7 -16.77 63.48 20.29
N LYS A 8 -16.90 62.84 19.12
CA LYS A 8 -16.77 61.39 18.87
C LYS A 8 -15.34 60.86 19.11
N LEU A 9 -15.23 59.77 19.86
CA LEU A 9 -14.05 58.91 19.90
C LEU A 9 -13.90 58.15 18.57
N SER A 10 -12.82 58.43 17.84
CA SER A 10 -12.42 57.69 16.64
C SER A 10 -12.14 56.22 16.98
N LYS A 11 -12.90 55.32 16.37
CA LYS A 11 -12.64 53.88 16.36
C LYS A 11 -11.52 53.61 15.34
N ILE A 12 -10.32 53.32 15.83
CA ILE A 12 -9.25 52.73 15.01
C ILE A 12 -9.69 51.29 14.74
N GLY A 13 -10.16 51.04 13.51
CA GLY A 13 -10.47 49.71 13.02
C GLY A 13 -9.18 48.96 12.72
N LEU A 14 -8.86 47.98 13.56
CA LEU A 14 -7.78 47.03 13.32
C LEU A 14 -8.24 46.04 12.24
N LEU A 15 -7.77 46.22 11.01
CA LEU A 15 -7.93 45.24 9.92
C LEU A 15 -7.07 44.01 10.26
N ALA A 16 -7.70 43.00 10.85
CA ALA A 16 -7.10 41.68 10.99
C ALA A 16 -7.06 41.02 9.60
N ALA A 17 -5.89 41.06 8.96
CA ALA A 17 -5.63 40.27 7.76
C ALA A 17 -5.60 38.79 8.16
N THR A 18 -6.69 38.07 7.87
CA THR A 18 -6.72 36.61 7.96
C THR A 18 -5.84 36.05 6.85
N LEU A 19 -4.60 35.71 7.18
CA LEU A 19 -3.74 34.88 6.35
C LEU A 19 -4.43 33.52 6.21
N SER A 20 -5.18 33.35 5.12
CA SER A 20 -5.60 32.02 4.69
C SER A 20 -4.35 31.30 4.25
N PHE A 21 -3.81 30.42 5.10
CA PHE A 21 -2.88 29.39 4.66
C PHE A 21 -3.64 28.52 3.67
N ALA A 22 -3.53 28.83 2.39
CA ALA A 22 -3.89 27.89 1.35
C ALA A 22 -3.05 26.64 1.59
N ALA A 23 -3.71 25.51 1.87
CA ALA A 23 -3.03 24.23 1.93
C ALA A 23 -2.25 24.07 0.61
N PRO A 24 -0.98 23.62 0.66
CA PRO A 24 -0.22 23.40 -0.56
C PRO A 24 -1.04 22.48 -1.50
N PRO A 25 -1.03 22.74 -2.82
CA PRO A 25 -1.73 21.87 -3.77
C PRO A 25 -1.27 20.44 -3.53
N GLN A 26 -2.22 19.56 -3.23
CA GLN A 26 -1.93 18.15 -2.97
C GLN A 26 -1.30 17.57 -4.22
N GLN A 27 -0.03 17.18 -4.11
CA GLN A 27 0.65 16.43 -5.15
C GLN A 27 -0.05 15.06 -5.23
N PRO A 28 -0.58 14.65 -6.39
CA PRO A 28 -1.21 13.34 -6.51
C PRO A 28 -0.23 12.25 -6.09
N ALA A 29 -0.70 11.24 -5.36
CA ALA A 29 0.10 10.05 -5.14
C ALA A 29 0.51 9.53 -6.53
N ASN A 30 1.81 9.35 -6.76
CA ASN A 30 2.30 8.88 -8.05
C ASN A 30 1.55 7.61 -8.44
N PRO A 31 1.08 7.50 -9.69
CA PRO A 31 0.46 6.28 -10.16
C PRO A 31 1.39 5.09 -9.91
N LEU A 32 0.79 3.99 -9.47
CA LEU A 32 1.45 2.73 -9.25
C LEU A 32 1.18 1.83 -10.44
N VAL A 33 1.92 0.74 -10.49
CA VAL A 33 1.80 -0.33 -11.45
C VAL A 33 1.44 -1.57 -10.65
N ALA A 34 0.49 -2.35 -11.15
CA ALA A 34 0.15 -3.63 -10.56
C ALA A 34 -0.05 -4.68 -11.66
N TYR A 35 -0.09 -5.94 -11.26
CA TYR A 35 -0.50 -7.02 -12.13
C TYR A 35 -1.99 -7.30 -12.01
N TYR A 36 -2.62 -7.53 -13.16
CA TYR A 36 -3.98 -8.05 -13.31
C TYR A 36 -3.95 -9.14 -14.38
N GLU A 37 -4.25 -10.39 -14.00
CA GLU A 37 -4.24 -11.54 -14.92
C GLU A 37 -2.95 -11.66 -15.75
N GLY A 38 -1.78 -11.48 -15.10
CA GLY A 38 -0.47 -11.53 -15.74
C GLY A 38 -0.10 -10.28 -16.54
N SER A 39 -1.03 -9.35 -16.75
CA SER A 39 -0.81 -8.10 -17.47
C SER A 39 -0.46 -6.97 -16.51
N ILE A 40 0.41 -6.08 -16.97
CA ILE A 40 0.78 -4.88 -16.23
C ILE A 40 -0.28 -3.80 -16.46
N ILE A 41 -0.81 -3.23 -15.39
CA ILE A 41 -1.82 -2.18 -15.39
C ILE A 41 -1.37 -0.99 -14.54
N GLN A 42 -2.07 0.13 -14.67
CA GLN A 42 -1.87 1.31 -13.84
C GLN A 42 -2.90 1.34 -12.71
N LEU A 43 -2.44 1.59 -11.49
CA LEU A 43 -3.27 1.83 -10.32
C LEU A 43 -3.08 3.28 -9.88
N VAL A 44 -4.14 4.09 -9.92
CA VAL A 44 -4.10 5.52 -9.62
C VAL A 44 -4.84 5.78 -8.31
N PRO A 45 -4.12 6.07 -7.19
CA PRO A 45 -4.77 6.37 -5.92
C PRO A 45 -5.48 7.72 -5.96
N GLU A 46 -6.69 7.79 -5.40
CA GLU A 46 -7.39 9.04 -5.17
C GLU A 46 -6.77 9.74 -3.96
N THR A 47 -6.26 10.96 -4.15
CA THR A 47 -5.83 11.81 -3.04
C THR A 47 -7.06 12.40 -2.36
N ALA A 48 -7.17 12.24 -1.05
CA ALA A 48 -8.33 12.62 -0.25
C ALA A 48 -7.92 13.46 0.97
N SER A 49 -7.49 14.70 0.76
CA SER A 49 -7.15 15.71 1.78
C SER A 49 -7.32 15.30 3.25
N GLY A 50 -6.25 14.81 3.89
CA GLY A 50 -6.10 14.82 5.34
C GLY A 50 -5.99 13.48 6.06
N ASN A 51 -5.96 12.35 5.35
CA ASN A 51 -5.73 11.04 5.99
C ASN A 51 -4.24 10.63 5.95
N ARG A 52 -3.84 9.73 6.87
CA ARG A 52 -2.48 9.16 6.85
C ARG A 52 -2.28 8.30 5.59
N ALA A 53 -1.07 8.24 5.08
CA ALA A 53 -0.74 7.35 3.95
C ALA A 53 -0.88 5.87 4.36
N ALA A 54 -1.38 5.04 3.44
CA ALA A 54 -1.19 3.60 3.46
C ALA A 54 0.19 3.32 2.84
N ALA A 55 1.15 2.89 3.64
CA ALA A 55 2.54 2.79 3.21
C ALA A 55 3.20 1.49 3.65
N LEU A 56 4.21 1.09 2.89
CA LEU A 56 5.12 -0.01 3.19
C LEU A 56 6.56 0.48 3.04
N GLY A 57 7.25 0.71 4.16
CA GLY A 57 8.59 1.28 4.14
C GLY A 57 8.60 2.61 3.36
N PRO A 58 9.39 2.73 2.27
CA PRO A 58 9.42 3.95 1.45
C PRO A 58 8.23 4.09 0.47
N TRP A 59 7.42 3.05 0.30
CA TRP A 59 6.37 2.99 -0.73
C TRP A 59 5.04 3.51 -0.20
N ASN A 60 4.40 4.41 -0.95
CA ASN A 60 3.08 4.96 -0.63
C ASN A 60 2.03 4.41 -1.60
N PHE A 61 1.02 3.72 -1.08
CA PHE A 61 -0.07 3.15 -1.85
C PHE A 61 -1.24 4.12 -2.08
N GLY A 62 -1.22 5.28 -1.42
CA GLY A 62 -2.29 6.26 -1.42
C GLY A 62 -2.78 6.58 -0.01
N GLU A 63 -3.87 7.35 0.07
CA GLU A 63 -4.42 7.74 1.36
C GLU A 63 -5.23 6.62 2.01
N ARG A 64 -4.97 6.38 3.30
CA ARG A 64 -5.66 5.36 4.09
C ARG A 64 -7.09 5.78 4.38
N LEU A 65 -8.04 4.89 4.13
CA LEU A 65 -9.43 5.06 4.55
C LEU A 65 -9.59 4.97 6.08
N ARG A 66 -10.60 5.66 6.61
CA ARG A 66 -10.89 5.68 8.05
C ARG A 66 -11.32 4.32 8.61
N GLU A 67 -12.02 3.51 7.82
CA GLU A 67 -12.43 2.16 8.20
C GLU A 67 -11.43 1.14 7.65
N PRO A 68 -10.51 0.62 8.49
CA PRO A 68 -9.42 -0.24 8.04
C PRO A 68 -9.81 -1.71 7.90
N LYS A 69 -10.98 -2.14 8.39
CA LYS A 69 -11.35 -3.57 8.33
C LYS A 69 -11.75 -3.97 6.92
N PRO A 70 -11.40 -5.19 6.48
CA PRO A 70 -11.89 -5.72 5.22
C PRO A 70 -13.41 -5.76 5.16
N LEU A 71 -13.98 -5.39 4.01
CA LEU A 71 -15.44 -5.40 3.77
C LEU A 71 -15.76 -6.12 2.46
N ASP A 72 -16.79 -6.97 2.45
CA ASP A 72 -17.17 -7.82 1.30
C ASP A 72 -17.36 -7.11 -0.05
N LYS A 73 -17.58 -5.79 -0.06
CA LYS A 73 -17.82 -5.00 -1.28
C LYS A 73 -16.59 -4.27 -1.81
N ARG A 74 -15.46 -4.37 -1.11
CA ARG A 74 -14.19 -3.77 -1.50
C ARG A 74 -13.42 -4.73 -2.40
N LEU A 75 -12.59 -4.14 -3.24
CA LEU A 75 -11.66 -4.88 -4.10
C LEU A 75 -10.39 -5.20 -3.31
N ASN A 76 -9.55 -6.08 -3.84
CA ASN A 76 -8.34 -6.53 -3.14
C ASN A 76 -7.09 -6.04 -3.84
N LEU A 77 -6.22 -5.38 -3.08
CA LEU A 77 -4.85 -5.07 -3.47
C LEU A 77 -3.90 -5.96 -2.65
N TYR A 78 -3.25 -6.89 -3.33
CA TYR A 78 -2.30 -7.81 -2.74
C TYR A 78 -0.88 -7.27 -2.88
N VAL A 79 -0.19 -7.16 -1.75
CA VAL A 79 1.22 -6.76 -1.69
C VAL A 79 2.04 -8.01 -1.39
N VAL A 80 2.68 -8.53 -2.43
CA VAL A 80 3.46 -9.78 -2.40
C VAL A 80 4.88 -9.49 -1.97
N VAL A 81 5.33 -10.12 -0.89
CA VAL A 81 6.63 -9.90 -0.27
C VAL A 81 7.40 -11.23 -0.09
N PRO A 82 8.65 -11.34 -0.56
CA PRO A 82 9.30 -10.36 -1.43
C PRO A 82 8.63 -10.37 -2.82
N GLY A 83 8.94 -9.36 -3.61
CA GLY A 83 8.54 -9.29 -5.01
C GLY A 83 9.56 -8.51 -5.82
N GLN A 84 9.42 -8.58 -7.15
CA GLN A 84 10.46 -8.12 -8.05
C GLN A 84 10.13 -6.78 -8.73
N GLN A 85 8.89 -6.28 -8.58
CA GLN A 85 8.39 -5.10 -9.29
C GLN A 85 8.89 -3.79 -8.69
N TYR A 86 8.80 -3.65 -7.37
CA TYR A 86 9.24 -2.49 -6.62
C TYR A 86 10.43 -2.89 -5.78
N ARG A 87 11.63 -2.40 -6.14
CA ARG A 87 12.87 -2.73 -5.45
C ARG A 87 13.48 -1.51 -4.77
N SER A 88 13.89 -1.66 -3.52
CA SER A 88 14.61 -0.64 -2.77
C SER A 88 16.09 -1.01 -2.67
N PRO A 89 17.01 -0.27 -3.32
CA PRO A 89 18.43 -0.58 -3.29
C PRO A 89 19.04 -0.59 -1.88
N SER A 90 18.47 0.19 -0.96
CA SER A 90 18.95 0.33 0.41
C SER A 90 18.18 -0.50 1.44
N ARG A 91 16.99 -1.00 1.08
CA ARG A 91 16.08 -1.70 1.98
C ARG A 91 15.33 -2.84 1.27
N PRO A 92 16.06 -3.87 0.80
CA PRO A 92 15.49 -4.97 0.01
C PRO A 92 14.38 -5.74 0.76
N GLU A 93 14.28 -5.61 2.08
CA GLU A 93 13.18 -6.14 2.87
C GLU A 93 11.81 -5.57 2.47
N TYR A 94 11.75 -4.38 1.84
CA TYR A 94 10.52 -3.78 1.32
C TYR A 94 10.28 -4.04 -0.17
N ASP A 95 11.06 -4.95 -0.76
CA ASP A 95 10.86 -5.35 -2.16
C ASP A 95 9.55 -6.10 -2.31
N HIS A 96 8.72 -5.70 -3.27
CA HIS A 96 7.39 -6.25 -3.41
C HIS A 96 6.84 -6.19 -4.85
N SER A 97 5.77 -6.93 -5.07
CA SER A 97 4.93 -6.83 -6.26
C SER A 97 3.50 -6.51 -5.85
N LEU A 98 2.78 -5.78 -6.71
CA LEU A 98 1.36 -5.47 -6.52
C LEU A 98 0.53 -6.33 -7.45
N VAL A 99 -0.52 -6.96 -6.91
CA VAL A 99 -1.50 -7.74 -7.66
C VAL A 99 -2.90 -7.25 -7.28
N ILE A 100 -3.79 -7.13 -8.26
CA ILE A 100 -5.18 -6.70 -8.04
C ILE A 100 -6.18 -7.74 -8.59
N ASN A 101 -7.40 -7.70 -8.08
CA ASN A 101 -8.46 -8.66 -8.47
C ASN A 101 -9.43 -8.17 -9.56
N SER A 102 -9.44 -6.88 -9.91
CA SER A 102 -10.42 -6.35 -10.89
C SER A 102 -9.99 -5.01 -11.48
N LEU A 103 -10.40 -4.71 -12.71
CA LEU A 103 -10.26 -3.36 -13.28
C LEU A 103 -11.41 -2.43 -12.85
N THR A 104 -11.18 -1.11 -12.87
CA THR A 104 -12.16 -0.10 -12.40
C THR A 104 -12.18 1.19 -13.24
N HIS A 105 -12.11 1.07 -14.56
CA HIS A 105 -11.94 2.15 -15.54
C HIS A 105 -12.88 3.37 -15.42
N GLU A 106 -14.06 3.22 -14.84
CA GLU A 106 -15.07 4.29 -14.80
C GLU A 106 -15.02 5.16 -13.54
N ARG A 107 -14.55 4.60 -12.41
CA ARG A 107 -14.57 5.30 -11.12
C ARG A 107 -13.67 4.65 -10.10
N ALA A 108 -13.12 5.47 -9.21
CA ALA A 108 -12.33 5.00 -8.09
C ALA A 108 -13.17 4.11 -7.17
N ARG A 109 -12.60 2.97 -6.77
CA ARG A 109 -13.20 2.01 -5.83
C ARG A 109 -12.34 1.90 -4.59
N GLU A 110 -12.93 1.40 -3.52
CA GLU A 110 -12.21 1.08 -2.29
C GLU A 110 -11.52 -0.28 -2.44
N TRP A 111 -10.27 -0.34 -1.97
CA TRP A 111 -9.39 -1.50 -2.06
C TRP A 111 -8.87 -1.84 -0.68
N ASP A 112 -9.16 -3.04 -0.20
CA ASP A 112 -8.54 -3.59 1.01
C ASP A 112 -7.14 -4.12 0.64
N ILE A 113 -6.15 -3.76 1.45
CA ILE A 113 -4.77 -4.21 1.27
C ILE A 113 -4.56 -5.53 2.02
N PHE A 114 -3.95 -6.50 1.36
CA PHE A 114 -3.54 -7.77 1.94
C PHE A 114 -2.02 -7.93 1.82
N TRP A 115 -1.39 -8.31 2.92
CA TRP A 115 0.00 -8.75 2.93
C TRP A 115 0.06 -10.20 2.46
N CYS A 116 0.88 -10.47 1.45
CA CYS A 116 1.09 -11.80 0.90
C CYS A 116 2.54 -12.20 1.12
N PHE A 117 2.81 -12.91 2.22
CA PHE A 117 4.16 -13.32 2.59
C PHE A 117 4.49 -14.67 1.94
N VAL A 118 5.51 -14.68 1.09
CA VAL A 118 6.05 -15.93 0.52
C VAL A 118 6.88 -16.64 1.60
N LEU A 119 6.46 -17.85 1.96
CA LEU A 119 7.16 -18.71 2.91
C LEU A 119 8.10 -19.70 2.22
N ASP A 120 7.71 -20.19 1.04
CA ASP A 120 8.51 -21.11 0.23
C ASP A 120 9.30 -20.33 -0.83
N ALA A 121 10.63 -20.34 -0.74
CA ALA A 121 11.52 -19.65 -1.66
C ALA A 121 11.32 -20.03 -3.13
N ARG A 122 10.76 -21.22 -3.42
CA ARG A 122 10.47 -21.67 -4.79
C ARG A 122 9.33 -20.90 -5.47
N VAL A 123 8.60 -20.06 -4.73
CA VAL A 123 7.44 -19.29 -5.23
C VAL A 123 7.79 -17.82 -5.49
N ALA A 124 8.92 -17.31 -4.98
CA ALA A 124 9.20 -15.87 -4.88
C ALA A 124 9.09 -15.08 -6.20
N ASP A 125 9.36 -15.70 -7.35
CA ASP A 125 9.38 -15.02 -8.65
C ASP A 125 8.09 -15.22 -9.49
N GLY A 126 7.10 -15.97 -9.00
CA GLY A 126 6.04 -16.55 -9.85
C GLY A 126 4.63 -15.95 -9.72
N LEU A 127 4.45 -14.82 -9.04
CA LEU A 127 3.12 -14.31 -8.67
C LEU A 127 2.77 -13.02 -9.41
N HIS A 128 2.04 -13.16 -10.52
CA HIS A 128 1.63 -12.06 -11.41
C HIS A 128 0.12 -12.01 -11.66
N SER A 129 -0.68 -12.76 -10.90
CA SER A 129 -2.14 -12.68 -10.97
C SER A 129 -2.74 -13.11 -9.64
N GLU A 130 -3.99 -12.72 -9.40
CA GLU A 130 -4.72 -13.20 -8.22
C GLU A 130 -4.86 -14.72 -8.27
N LYS A 131 -5.08 -15.30 -9.46
CA LYS A 131 -5.14 -16.74 -9.65
C LYS A 131 -3.84 -17.43 -9.20
N ASP A 132 -2.68 -16.93 -9.60
CA ASP A 132 -1.39 -17.51 -9.19
C ASP A 132 -1.20 -17.43 -7.68
N LEU A 133 -1.54 -16.26 -7.12
CA LEU A 133 -1.46 -16.00 -5.68
C LEU A 133 -2.35 -16.96 -4.88
N LEU A 134 -3.62 -17.10 -5.26
CA LEU A 134 -4.56 -17.99 -4.57
C LEU A 134 -4.18 -19.47 -4.75
N THR A 135 -3.68 -19.85 -5.92
CA THR A 135 -3.17 -21.20 -6.17
C THR A 135 -1.97 -21.50 -5.27
N ALA A 136 -1.00 -20.58 -5.18
CA ALA A 136 0.17 -20.72 -4.33
C ALA A 136 -0.21 -20.76 -2.84
N ALA A 137 -1.19 -19.96 -2.40
CA ALA A 137 -1.67 -19.96 -1.02
C ALA A 137 -2.37 -21.28 -0.62
N GLN A 138 -2.95 -22.00 -1.59
CA GLN A 138 -3.54 -23.33 -1.36
C GLN A 138 -2.51 -24.46 -1.37
N GLN A 139 -1.32 -24.22 -1.92
CA GLN A 139 -0.25 -25.19 -1.90
C GLN A 139 0.48 -25.18 -0.57
N SER A 140 0.92 -26.35 -0.13
CA SER A 140 1.80 -26.50 1.02
C SER A 140 3.19 -26.99 0.62
N PHE A 141 4.12 -26.87 1.56
CA PHE A 141 5.42 -27.50 1.49
C PHE A 141 5.78 -28.10 2.86
N GLN A 142 6.58 -29.15 2.83
CA GLN A 142 7.19 -29.69 4.04
C GLN A 142 8.54 -29.01 4.23
N PRO A 143 8.73 -28.26 5.33
CA PRO A 143 10.04 -27.74 5.70
C PRO A 143 11.05 -28.88 5.83
N ALA A 144 12.27 -28.69 5.33
CA ALA A 144 13.36 -29.63 5.58
C ALA A 144 13.76 -29.60 7.07
N ASP A 145 14.48 -30.62 7.53
CA ASP A 145 14.89 -30.73 8.95
C ASP A 145 15.72 -29.53 9.45
N LEU A 146 16.49 -28.90 8.54
CA LEU A 146 17.32 -27.72 8.83
C LEU A 146 16.65 -26.40 8.44
N PHE A 147 15.38 -26.43 8.01
CA PHE A 147 14.65 -25.21 7.67
C PHE A 147 14.41 -24.36 8.91
N ASP A 148 14.75 -23.08 8.85
CA ASP A 148 14.54 -22.09 9.90
C ASP A 148 13.80 -20.86 9.36
N ILE A 149 13.42 -19.94 10.25
CA ILE A 149 12.80 -18.66 9.89
C ILE A 149 13.70 -17.85 8.94
N GLU A 150 15.02 -18.04 9.01
CA GLU A 150 15.99 -17.36 8.16
C GLU A 150 15.91 -17.79 6.69
N ASP A 151 15.36 -18.97 6.41
CA ASP A 151 15.15 -19.47 5.04
C ASP A 151 13.90 -18.87 4.36
N ILE A 152 13.05 -18.17 5.12
CA ILE A 152 11.86 -17.51 4.58
C ILE A 152 12.28 -16.21 3.87
N PRO A 153 12.03 -16.06 2.55
CA PRO A 153 12.50 -14.91 1.78
C PRO A 153 12.05 -13.56 2.34
N GLY A 154 10.81 -13.49 2.83
CA GLY A 154 10.19 -12.26 3.36
C GLY A 154 10.28 -12.11 4.88
N ARG A 155 11.18 -12.83 5.57
CA ARG A 155 11.15 -12.97 7.05
C ARG A 155 11.12 -11.65 7.81
N GLN A 156 11.88 -10.64 7.37
CA GLN A 156 11.97 -9.36 8.08
C GLN A 156 10.62 -8.65 8.06
N MET A 157 9.97 -8.67 6.90
CA MET A 157 8.65 -8.09 6.70
C MET A 157 7.54 -8.89 7.39
N LEU A 158 7.64 -10.22 7.37
CA LEU A 158 6.76 -11.10 8.13
C LEU A 158 6.82 -10.74 9.62
N ALA A 159 8.02 -10.64 10.19
CA ALA A 159 8.22 -10.25 11.58
C ALA A 159 7.70 -8.84 11.89
N GLU A 160 8.03 -7.84 11.06
CA GLU A 160 7.63 -6.45 11.29
C GLU A 160 6.10 -6.27 11.28
N LYS A 161 5.39 -6.94 10.34
CA LYS A 161 3.95 -6.72 10.14
C LYS A 161 3.06 -7.65 10.96
N THR A 162 3.57 -8.80 11.39
CA THR A 162 2.76 -9.83 12.06
C THR A 162 3.28 -10.20 13.45
N GLY A 163 4.53 -9.89 13.78
CA GLY A 163 5.19 -10.31 15.02
C GLY A 163 5.73 -11.75 14.99
N ILE A 164 5.63 -12.47 13.87
CA ILE A 164 6.16 -13.84 13.71
C ILE A 164 7.68 -13.77 13.60
N GLN A 165 8.39 -14.27 14.62
CA GLN A 165 9.85 -14.23 14.70
C GLN A 165 10.49 -15.61 14.60
N THR A 166 9.73 -16.66 14.83
CA THR A 166 10.21 -18.04 14.87
C THR A 166 9.30 -18.99 14.09
N LEU A 167 9.78 -20.18 13.74
CA LEU A 167 8.93 -21.22 13.14
C LEU A 167 7.82 -21.72 14.08
N ALA A 168 7.99 -21.57 15.40
CA ALA A 168 6.97 -21.90 16.37
C ALA A 168 5.77 -20.95 16.27
N ASP A 169 6.01 -19.67 15.98
CA ASP A 169 4.96 -18.66 15.79
C ASP A 169 4.09 -18.96 14.55
N LEU A 170 4.67 -19.64 13.55
CA LEU A 170 3.94 -20.15 12.39
C LEU A 170 3.06 -21.37 12.71
N GLY A 171 3.09 -21.88 13.94
CA GLY A 171 2.33 -23.05 14.37
C GLY A 171 0.82 -22.93 14.12
N HIS A 172 0.25 -21.73 14.19
CA HIS A 172 -1.17 -21.51 13.91
C HIS A 172 -1.54 -21.71 12.43
N TYR A 173 -0.58 -21.50 11.52
CA TYR A 173 -0.76 -21.67 10.08
C TYR A 173 -0.32 -23.04 9.57
N ARG A 174 0.30 -23.85 10.43
CA ARG A 174 0.76 -25.19 10.10
C ARG A 174 -0.42 -26.14 9.96
N HIS A 175 -0.39 -26.93 8.90
CA HIS A 175 -1.35 -28.01 8.71
C HIS A 175 -1.10 -29.15 9.70
N LYS A 176 -2.11 -30.01 9.88
CA LYS A 176 -2.03 -31.15 10.81
C LYS A 176 -0.91 -32.14 10.49
N ASP A 177 -0.50 -32.22 9.23
CA ASP A 177 0.58 -33.08 8.74
C ASP A 177 1.96 -32.44 8.87
N GLY A 178 2.06 -31.29 9.54
CA GLY A 178 3.31 -30.57 9.73
C GLY A 178 3.69 -29.63 8.59
N SER A 179 3.01 -29.68 7.44
CA SER A 179 3.31 -28.79 6.31
C SER A 179 2.93 -27.34 6.60
N LEU A 180 3.61 -26.41 5.92
CA LEU A 180 3.28 -24.99 5.93
C LEU A 180 2.69 -24.58 4.58
N PRO A 181 1.79 -23.59 4.53
CA PRO A 181 1.38 -22.99 3.26
C PRO A 181 2.57 -22.33 2.59
N ARG A 182 2.60 -22.31 1.26
CA ARG A 182 3.70 -21.64 0.52
C ARG A 182 3.60 -20.12 0.58
N VAL A 183 2.39 -19.59 0.68
CA VAL A 183 2.10 -18.16 0.80
C VAL A 183 1.08 -17.93 1.90
N LEU A 184 1.34 -16.96 2.79
CA LEU A 184 0.38 -16.48 3.78
C LEU A 184 -0.26 -15.18 3.29
N ILE A 185 -1.59 -15.18 3.15
CA ILE A 185 -2.37 -13.98 2.82
C ILE A 185 -3.05 -13.49 4.10
N LEU A 186 -2.68 -12.29 4.56
CA LEU A 186 -3.17 -11.71 5.81
C LEU A 186 -3.70 -10.29 5.56
N PRO A 187 -4.83 -9.89 6.18
CA PRO A 187 -5.35 -8.54 6.02
C PRO A 187 -4.38 -7.52 6.62
N ALA A 188 -4.00 -6.51 5.83
CA ALA A 188 -3.11 -5.43 6.31
C ALA A 188 -3.79 -4.49 7.30
N ARG A 189 -5.14 -4.54 7.37
CA ARG A 189 -5.98 -3.56 8.06
C ARG A 189 -5.72 -2.14 7.53
N LEU A 190 -5.56 -2.06 6.22
CA LEU A 190 -5.41 -0.84 5.45
C LEU A 190 -6.38 -0.93 4.28
N ALA A 191 -6.94 0.20 3.89
CA ALA A 191 -7.70 0.32 2.67
C ALA A 191 -7.40 1.66 2.03
N ILE A 192 -7.46 1.72 0.71
CA ILE A 192 -7.26 2.94 -0.10
C ILE A 192 -8.42 3.10 -1.07
N ARG A 193 -8.50 4.25 -1.72
CA ARG A 193 -9.40 4.46 -2.86
C ARG A 193 -8.57 4.70 -4.12
N ALA A 194 -8.84 3.97 -5.20
CA ALA A 194 -8.03 4.02 -6.42
C ALA A 194 -8.81 3.59 -7.67
N THR A 195 -8.39 4.04 -8.85
CA THR A 195 -8.77 3.46 -10.15
C THR A 195 -7.69 2.50 -10.64
N ALA A 196 -8.10 1.42 -11.29
CA ALA A 196 -7.24 0.45 -11.96
C ALA A 196 -7.58 0.45 -13.44
N GLU A 197 -6.59 0.84 -14.25
CA GLU A 197 -6.73 1.15 -15.66
C GLU A 197 -5.66 0.43 -16.48
N PRO A 198 -5.92 0.05 -17.74
CA PRO A 198 -4.90 -0.54 -18.57
C PRO A 198 -3.80 0.51 -18.75
N LEU A 199 -2.55 0.08 -18.86
CA LEU A 199 -1.45 1.03 -19.04
C LEU A 199 -1.73 1.95 -20.25
N PRO A 200 -1.61 3.28 -20.09
CA PRO A 200 -1.53 4.18 -21.24
C PRO A 200 -0.30 3.82 -22.09
N SER A 201 -0.31 4.20 -23.37
CA SER A 201 0.70 3.79 -24.37
C SER A 201 2.16 3.97 -23.89
N ALA A 202 3.10 3.24 -24.51
CA ALA A 202 4.49 3.02 -24.06
C ALA A 202 5.29 4.26 -23.60
N ALA A 203 4.93 5.47 -24.03
CA ALA A 203 5.56 6.72 -23.56
C ALA A 203 5.30 7.02 -22.07
N THR A 204 4.22 6.52 -21.49
CA THR A 204 3.87 6.75 -20.08
C THR A 204 4.56 5.75 -19.13
N PHE A 205 4.94 4.56 -19.63
CA PHE A 205 5.58 3.51 -18.83
C PHE A 205 6.93 3.97 -18.25
N GLN A 206 7.78 4.62 -19.06
CA GLN A 206 9.09 5.13 -18.62
C GLN A 206 8.97 6.19 -17.51
N SER A 207 7.89 6.98 -17.49
CA SER A 207 7.64 7.98 -16.44
C SER A 207 7.16 7.36 -15.13
N ILE A 208 6.39 6.27 -15.18
CA ILE A 208 5.91 5.58 -13.98
C ILE A 208 7.04 4.76 -13.33
N GLU A 209 7.82 4.06 -14.15
CA GLU A 209 8.99 3.30 -13.69
C GLU A 209 10.04 4.23 -13.05
N SER A 210 10.33 5.38 -13.70
CA SER A 210 11.22 6.39 -13.12
C SER A 210 10.64 7.09 -11.89
N SER A 211 9.31 7.28 -11.78
CA SER A 211 8.67 7.89 -10.60
C SER A 211 8.62 6.95 -9.39
N ALA A 212 8.56 5.63 -9.61
CA ALA A 212 8.76 4.63 -8.57
C ALA A 212 10.19 4.67 -8.04
N GLU A 213 11.18 4.87 -8.91
CA GLU A 213 12.59 4.99 -8.53
C GLU A 213 12.94 6.37 -7.92
N SER A 214 12.18 7.43 -8.26
CA SER A 214 12.47 8.82 -7.88
C SER A 214 11.66 9.38 -6.71
N THR A 215 11.04 8.55 -5.85
CA THR A 215 10.37 9.09 -4.65
C THR A 215 11.42 9.82 -3.79
N PRO A 216 11.33 11.16 -3.62
CA PRO A 216 12.40 11.91 -2.98
C PRO A 216 12.55 11.53 -1.51
N ARG A 217 13.79 11.25 -1.11
CA ARG A 217 14.21 11.18 0.29
C ARG A 217 14.08 12.58 0.91
N ASN A 218 12.96 12.87 1.56
CA ASN A 218 12.93 13.94 2.54
C ASN A 218 12.88 13.29 3.92
N TRP A 219 14.06 13.24 4.54
CA TRP A 219 14.24 13.14 5.98
C TRP A 219 14.05 14.54 6.58
#